data_AF-A0A939KBF6-F1
#
_entry.id   AF-A0A939KBF6-F1
#
_cell.length_a   1.000
_cell.length_b   1.000
_cell.length_c   1.000
_cell.angle_alpha   90.00
_cell.angle_beta   90.00
_cell.angle_gamma   90.00
#
_symmetry.space_group_name_H-M   'P 1'
#
loop_
_entity.id
_entity.type
_entity.pdbx_description
1 polymer ?
#
loop_
_entity_poly.entity_id
_entity_poly.type
_entity_poly.pdbx_seq_one_letter_code
_entity_poly.pdbx_strand_id
1 'polypeptide(L)' 'MQEKELKWVKTLAQKRNRMYRKAQEQETAPGKFQLPFEEKLALDNPWVIMTKMIPLSEFESEYAAIVKKEELELVVYH' A
#
# COMPACT_ATOMS: atom_id res chain seq x y z
N MET A 1 -1.01 -8.25 42.89
CA MET A 1 -0.03 -7.75 41.89
C MET A 1 -0.47 -8.03 40.45
N GLN A 2 -1.12 -9.17 40.16
CA GLN A 2 -1.46 -9.62 38.79
C GLN A 2 -2.59 -8.84 38.08
N GLU A 3 -3.55 -8.29 38.81
CA GLU A 3 -4.76 -7.70 38.21
C GLU A 3 -4.54 -6.32 37.59
N LYS A 4 -3.62 -5.54 38.15
CA LYS A 4 -3.24 -4.22 37.62
C LYS A 4 -2.50 -4.35 36.29
N GLU A 5 -1.63 -5.34 36.17
CA GLU A 5 -0.92 -5.70 34.93
C GLU A 5 -1.90 -6.10 33.83
N LEU A 6 -2.87 -6.97 34.16
CA LEU A 6 -3.88 -7.44 33.22
C LEU A 6 -4.76 -6.29 32.68
N LYS A 7 -5.08 -5.31 33.53
CA LYS A 7 -5.84 -4.12 33.13
C LYS A 7 -5.06 -3.26 32.13
N TRP A 8 -3.77 -3.03 32.36
CA TRP A 8 -2.95 -2.22 31.46
C TRP A 8 -2.72 -2.91 30.11
N VAL A 9 -2.47 -4.22 30.10
CA VAL A 9 -2.33 -5.01 28.87
C VAL A 9 -3.61 -4.98 28.03
N LYS A 10 -4.78 -5.15 28.65
CA LYS A 10 -6.08 -5.07 27.94
C LYS A 10 -6.33 -3.69 27.35
N THR A 11 -6.00 -2.63 28.10
CA THR A 11 -6.15 -1.24 27.64
C THR A 11 -5.24 -0.94 26.45
N LEU A 12 -3.98 -1.40 26.49
CA LEU A 12 -3.01 -1.27 25.41
C LEU A 12 -3.44 -2.05 24.17
N ALA A 13 -3.90 -3.29 24.32
CA ALA A 13 -4.40 -4.11 23.22
C ALA A 13 -5.63 -3.48 22.54
N GLN A 14 -6.55 -2.93 23.33
CA GLN A 14 -7.74 -2.24 22.82
C GLN A 14 -7.35 -0.93 22.10
N LYS A 15 -6.41 -0.16 22.64
CA LYS A 15 -5.87 1.05 21.99
C LYS A 15 -5.16 0.73 20.68
N ARG A 16 -4.35 -0.32 20.65
CA ARG A 16 -3.68 -0.82 19.44
C ARG A 16 -4.71 -1.24 18.39
N ASN A 17 -5.72 -2.02 18.78
CA ASN A 17 -6.81 -2.38 17.87
C ASN A 17 -7.55 -1.15 17.35
N ARG A 18 -7.74 -0.09 18.14
CA ARG A 18 -8.39 1.13 17.65
C ARG A 18 -7.54 1.89 16.63
N MET A 19 -6.22 1.90 16.76
CA MET A 19 -5.32 2.66 15.87
C MET A 19 -4.92 1.89 14.61
N TYR A 20 -4.72 0.57 14.70
CA TYR A 20 -4.20 -0.24 13.61
C TYR A 20 -5.23 -1.14 12.93
N ARG A 21 -6.37 -1.42 13.59
CA ARG A 21 -7.48 -2.07 12.89
C ARG A 21 -8.08 -1.02 11.99
N LYS A 22 -7.86 -1.16 10.69
CA LYS A 22 -8.67 -0.50 9.66
C LYS A 22 -10.13 -0.71 10.07
N ALA A 23 -10.80 0.35 10.52
CA ALA A 23 -12.24 0.32 10.68
C ALA A 23 -12.77 -0.08 9.32
N GLN A 24 -13.51 -1.21 9.24
CA GLN A 24 -13.97 -1.83 7.98
C GLN A 24 -13.97 -0.78 6.88
N GLU A 25 -12.86 -0.75 6.13
CA GLU A 25 -12.70 0.24 5.08
C GLU A 25 -13.95 0.04 4.24
N GLN A 26 -14.76 1.09 4.11
CA GLN A 26 -15.94 1.06 3.24
C GLN A 26 -15.47 0.36 1.98
N GLU A 27 -15.98 -0.85 1.74
CA GLU A 27 -15.60 -1.64 0.57
C GLU A 27 -15.90 -0.74 -0.61
N THR A 28 -14.85 -0.08 -1.09
CA THR A 28 -15.03 1.04 -1.99
C THR A 28 -15.32 0.34 -3.29
N ALA A 29 -16.58 0.42 -3.74
CA ALA A 29 -17.02 -0.28 -4.94
C ALA A 29 -15.96 -0.08 -6.03
N PRO A 30 -15.54 -1.14 -6.75
CA PRO A 30 -14.49 -1.03 -7.75
C PRO A 30 -14.83 0.12 -8.71
N GLY A 31 -14.02 1.18 -8.70
CA GLY A 31 -14.27 2.43 -9.43
C GLY A 31 -14.52 3.69 -8.57
N LYS A 32 -14.72 3.56 -7.26
CA LYS A 32 -14.85 4.70 -6.32
C LYS A 32 -13.58 4.97 -5.51
N PHE A 33 -12.51 4.21 -5.77
CA PHE A 33 -11.22 4.41 -5.12
C PHE A 33 -10.68 5.79 -5.51
N GLN A 34 -10.62 6.68 -4.52
CA GLN A 34 -9.97 7.96 -4.64
C GLN A 34 -8.73 7.91 -3.76
N LEU A 35 -7.56 8.16 -4.36
CA LEU A 35 -6.35 8.34 -3.58
C LEU A 35 -6.57 9.57 -2.70
N PRO A 36 -6.52 9.47 -1.37
CA PRO A 36 -6.81 10.60 -0.49
C PRO A 36 -5.77 11.73 -0.61
N PHE A 37 -4.66 11.50 -1.32
CA PHE A 37 -3.59 12.44 -1.55
C PHE A 37 -3.25 12.50 -3.03
N GLU A 38 -3.38 13.69 -3.63
CA GLU A 38 -2.88 14.03 -4.96
C GLU A 38 -1.53 14.77 -4.88
N GLU A 39 -0.96 14.91 -3.68
CA GLU A 39 0.30 15.62 -3.48
C GLU A 39 1.49 14.76 -3.92
N LYS A 40 2.29 15.33 -4.81
CA LYS A 40 3.59 14.79 -5.19
C LYS A 40 4.47 14.74 -3.95
N LEU A 41 5.16 13.61 -3.75
CA LEU A 41 6.17 13.50 -2.71
C LEU A 41 7.19 14.66 -2.85
N ALA A 42 7.61 15.21 -1.71
CA ALA A 42 8.62 16.26 -1.68
C ALA A 42 9.91 15.79 -2.37
N LEU A 43 10.62 16.72 -3.03
CA LEU A 43 11.80 16.39 -3.85
C LEU A 43 12.97 15.81 -3.03
N ASP A 44 13.02 16.11 -1.74
CA ASP A 44 13.97 15.62 -0.75
C ASP A 44 13.53 14.30 -0.08
N ASN A 45 12.35 13.78 -0.44
CA ASN A 45 11.91 12.47 0.03
C ASN A 45 12.90 11.38 -0.46
N PRO A 46 13.40 10.51 0.42
CA PRO A 46 14.35 9.46 0.05
C PRO A 46 13.90 8.58 -1.12
N TRP A 47 12.61 8.29 -1.24
CA TRP A 47 12.05 7.52 -2.35
C TRP A 47 12.14 8.28 -3.68
N VAL A 48 11.89 9.59 -3.66
CA VAL A 48 12.03 10.46 -4.84
C VAL A 48 13.49 10.65 -5.23
N ILE A 49 14.41 10.59 -4.28
CA ILE A 49 15.86 10.61 -4.54
C ILE A 49 16.29 9.26 -5.16
N MET A 50 15.84 8.14 -4.60
CA MET A 50 16.19 6.81 -5.11
C MET A 50 15.68 6.56 -6.53
N THR A 51 14.48 7.04 -6.89
CA THR A 51 13.96 6.91 -8.27
C THR A 51 14.83 7.62 -9.30
N LYS A 52 15.55 8.68 -8.93
CA LYS A 52 16.49 9.38 -9.82
C LYS A 52 17.81 8.62 -10.01
N MET A 53 18.13 7.70 -9.11
CA MET A 53 19.35 6.89 -9.17
C MET A 53 19.15 5.61 -9.98
N ILE A 54 17.92 5.10 -10.03
CA ILE A 54 17.58 3.90 -10.79
C ILE A 54 17.28 4.32 -12.24
N PRO A 55 17.98 3.79 -13.26
CA PRO A 55 17.75 4.13 -14.65
C PRO A 55 16.50 3.42 -15.18
N LEU A 56 15.33 3.80 -14.66
CA LEU A 56 14.06 3.13 -14.89
C LEU A 56 13.74 3.02 -16.40
N SER A 57 14.12 4.03 -17.18
CA SER A 57 13.95 4.06 -18.65
C SER A 57 14.64 2.91 -19.38
N GLU A 58 15.72 2.34 -18.82
CA GLU A 58 16.40 1.20 -19.42
C GLU A 58 15.56 -0.09 -19.29
N PHE A 59 14.73 -0.17 -18.26
CA PHE A 59 13.95 -1.37 -17.94
C PHE A 59 12.46 -1.25 -18.28
N GLU A 60 11.95 -0.04 -18.53
CA GLU A 60 10.53 0.21 -18.86
C GLU A 60 10.02 -0.68 -19.99
N SER A 61 10.85 -0.93 -21.01
CA SER A 61 10.48 -1.78 -22.15
C SER A 61 10.29 -3.25 -21.77
N GLU A 62 11.13 -3.77 -20.86
CA GLU A 62 11.05 -5.15 -20.37
C GLU A 62 9.83 -5.32 -19.47
N TYR A 63 9.58 -4.38 -18.57
CA TYR A 63 8.39 -4.36 -17.73
C TYR A 63 7.11 -4.27 -18.57
N ALA A 64 7.07 -3.38 -19.57
CA ALA A 64 5.92 -3.26 -20.46
C ALA A 64 5.65 -4.56 -21.25
N ALA A 65 6.70 -5.30 -21.61
CA ALA A 65 6.55 -6.59 -22.27
C ALA A 65 5.99 -7.67 -21.32
N ILE A 66 6.40 -7.68 -20.05
CA ILE A 66 5.88 -8.59 -19.02
C ILE A 66 4.40 -8.33 -18.77
N VAL A 67 4.00 -7.07 -18.58
CA VAL A 67 2.59 -6.71 -18.37
C VAL A 67 1.72 -7.10 -19.56
N LYS A 68 2.18 -6.82 -20.79
CA LYS A 68 1.46 -7.24 -22.01
C LYS A 68 1.35 -8.76 -22.13
N LYS A 69 2.38 -9.50 -21.70
CA LYS A 69 2.37 -10.96 -21.71
C LYS A 69 1.37 -11.52 -20.69
N GLU A 70 1.32 -10.97 -19.48
CA GLU A 70 0.32 -11.35 -18.46
C GLU A 70 -1.11 -11.02 -18.90
N GLU A 71 -1.34 -9.88 -19.54
CA GLU A 71 -2.64 -9.54 -20.12
C GLU A 71 -3.05 -10.53 -21.23
N LEU A 72 -2.11 -10.95 -22.08
CA LEU A 72 -2.38 -11.94 -23.12
C LEU A 72 -2.65 -13.34 -22.57
N GLU A 73 -1.97 -13.76 -21.49
CA GLU A 73 -2.29 -15.03 -20.82
C GLU A 73 -3.71 -14.98 -20.24
N LEU A 74 -4.11 -13.90 -19.60
CA LEU A 74 -5.47 -13.73 -19.07
C LEU A 74 -6.56 -13.76 -20.16
N VAL A 75 -6.29 -13.24 -21.36
CA VAL A 75 -7.23 -13.24 -22.49
C VAL A 75 -7.34 -14.61 -23.17
N VAL A 76 -6.30 -15.45 -23.13
CA VAL A 76 -6.30 -16.78 -23.76
C VAL A 76 -7.01 -17.85 -22.91
N TYR A 77 -7.24 -17.58 -21.62
CA TYR A 77 -7.95 -18.49 -20.71
C TYR A 77 -9.44 -18.17 -20.52
N HIS A 78 -10.06 -17.36 -21.39
CA HIS A 78 -11.52 -17.08 -21.42
C HIS A 78 -12.11 -17.40 -22.80
#